data_AF-A0A853ICP2-F1
#
_entry.id   AF-A0A853ICP2-F1
#
_cell.length_a   1.000
_cell.length_b   1.000
_cell.length_c   1.000
_cell.angle_alpha   90.00
_cell.angle_beta   90.00
_cell.angle_gamma   90.00
#
_symmetry.space_group_name_H-M   'P 1'
#
loop_
_entity.id
_entity.type
_entity.pdbx_description
1 polymer ?
#
loop_
_entity_poly.entity_id
_entity_poly.type
_entity_poly.pdbx_seq_one_letter_code
_entity_poly.pdbx_strand_id
1 'polypeptide(L)'
;MESSTLLMSQLTGEWGTIKWLLVTLIFLWLASATVLVMLVIKAKRWLIHIDAVQKRKLFREQADEFLEQNKLDQLQKISEQRVESYPNDTWCHWYLALAFYHKGRWHDAKRTFQTILQLNPSWRETVNPYVEDLMNKISNSRPGLVK
;
A
#
# COMPACT_ATOMS: atom_id res chain seq x y z
N MET A 1 56.81 -32.07 39.64
CA MET A 1 57.00 -31.12 38.52
C MET A 1 56.25 -31.54 37.26
N GLU A 2 56.24 -32.83 36.89
CA GLU A 2 55.49 -33.30 35.71
C GLU A 2 53.96 -33.21 35.84
N SER A 3 53.42 -33.46 37.04
CA SER A 3 51.97 -33.34 37.30
C SER A 3 51.45 -31.92 37.09
N SER A 4 52.19 -30.91 37.54
CA SER A 4 51.84 -29.49 37.35
C SER A 4 51.91 -29.03 35.89
N THR A 5 52.85 -29.53 35.10
CA THR A 5 52.98 -29.17 33.67
C THR A 5 51.89 -29.82 32.81
N LEU A 6 51.48 -31.04 33.16
CA LEU A 6 50.37 -31.74 32.49
C LEU A 6 49.04 -31.03 32.75
N LEU A 7 48.76 -30.64 34.00
CA LEU A 7 47.58 -29.87 34.35
C LEU A 7 47.51 -28.53 33.62
N MET A 8 48.64 -27.81 33.51
CA MET A 8 48.69 -26.55 32.77
C MET A 8 48.41 -26.74 31.27
N SER A 9 48.94 -27.80 30.66
CA SER A 9 48.67 -28.10 29.24
C SER A 9 47.20 -28.47 28.98
N GLN A 10 46.57 -29.27 29.86
CA GLN A 10 45.15 -29.60 29.79
C GLN A 10 44.26 -28.37 29.93
N LEU A 11 44.54 -27.51 30.92
CA LEU A 11 43.83 -26.24 31.10
C LEU A 11 43.94 -25.37 29.84
N THR A 12 45.13 -25.18 29.27
CA THR A 12 45.26 -24.35 28.05
C THR A 12 44.50 -24.90 26.83
N GLY A 13 44.38 -26.24 26.72
CA GLY A 13 43.60 -26.90 25.66
C GLY A 13 42.10 -26.72 25.82
N GLU A 14 41.58 -26.83 27.04
CA GLU A 14 40.15 -26.64 27.35
C GLU A 14 39.68 -25.20 27.12
N TRP A 15 40.54 -24.20 27.32
CA TRP A 15 40.18 -22.80 27.04
C TRP A 15 39.98 -22.52 25.55
N GLY A 16 40.69 -23.23 24.68
CA GLY A 16 40.52 -23.12 23.22
C GLY A 16 39.17 -23.64 22.76
N THR A 17 38.76 -24.81 23.27
CA THR A 17 37.46 -25.42 22.93
C THR A 17 36.30 -24.60 23.46
N ILE A 18 36.39 -24.07 24.69
CA ILE A 18 35.37 -23.19 25.27
C ILE A 18 35.15 -21.94 24.41
N LYS A 19 36.21 -21.29 23.91
CA LYS A 19 36.08 -20.10 23.05
C LYS A 19 35.31 -20.40 21.77
N TRP A 20 35.62 -21.50 21.08
CA TRP A 20 34.92 -21.88 19.86
C TRP A 20 33.47 -22.30 20.13
N LEU A 21 33.19 -22.97 21.26
CA LEU A 21 31.82 -23.26 21.69
C LEU A 21 30.99 -21.99 21.92
N LEU A 22 31.58 -20.96 22.53
CA LEU A 22 30.90 -19.66 22.70
C LEU A 22 30.63 -18.97 21.36
N VAL A 23 31.59 -19.00 20.43
CA VAL A 23 31.42 -18.41 19.10
C VAL A 23 30.28 -19.09 18.32
N THR A 24 30.19 -20.41 18.34
CA THR A 24 29.10 -21.13 17.65
C THR A 24 27.76 -20.90 18.30
N LEU A 25 27.69 -20.83 19.64
CA LEU A 25 26.48 -20.46 20.37
C LEU A 25 25.99 -19.05 20.01
N ILE A 26 26.90 -18.08 19.93
CA ILE A 26 26.56 -16.71 19.49
C ILE A 26 26.03 -16.73 18.06
N PHE A 27 26.67 -17.48 17.16
CA PHE A 27 26.21 -17.58 15.77
C PHE A 27 24.83 -18.24 15.64
N LEU A 28 24.57 -19.32 16.39
CA LEU A 28 23.25 -19.96 16.46
C LEU A 28 22.19 -19.02 17.03
N TRP A 29 22.53 -18.26 18.06
CA TRP A 29 21.64 -17.26 18.65
C TRP A 29 21.32 -16.14 17.63
N LEU A 30 22.32 -15.63 16.90
CA LEU A 30 22.12 -14.64 15.83
C LEU A 30 21.25 -15.21 14.70
N ALA A 31 21.52 -16.43 14.25
CA ALA A 31 20.70 -17.08 13.21
C ALA A 31 19.25 -17.23 13.67
N SER A 32 19.03 -17.71 14.90
CA SER A 32 17.68 -17.79 15.50
C SER A 32 16.99 -16.43 15.59
N ALA A 33 17.72 -15.39 16.03
CA ALA A 33 17.21 -14.02 16.12
C ALA A 33 16.80 -13.48 14.74
N THR A 34 17.60 -13.72 13.68
CA THR A 34 17.23 -13.28 12.32
C THR A 34 15.97 -13.98 11.81
N VAL A 35 15.80 -15.28 12.07
CA VAL A 35 14.58 -16.03 11.73
C VAL A 35 13.37 -15.46 12.46
N LEU A 36 13.49 -15.19 13.77
CA LEU A 36 12.42 -14.57 14.55
C LEU A 36 12.02 -13.19 13.99
N VAL A 37 13.00 -12.33 13.68
CA VAL A 37 12.75 -11.02 13.08
C VAL A 37 12.03 -11.16 11.73
N MET A 38 12.46 -12.09 10.87
CA MET A 38 11.79 -12.36 9.60
C MET A 38 10.34 -12.83 9.78
N LEU A 39 10.08 -13.70 10.75
CA LEU A 39 8.73 -14.17 11.07
C LEU A 39 7.83 -13.02 11.53
N VAL A 40 8.35 -12.14 12.40
CA VAL A 40 7.60 -10.95 12.87
C VAL A 40 7.30 -10.00 11.71
N ILE A 41 8.26 -9.75 10.80
CA ILE A 41 8.04 -8.91 9.62
C ILE A 41 6.98 -9.52 8.71
N LYS A 42 7.06 -10.83 8.42
CA LYS A 42 6.07 -11.54 7.59
C LYS A 42 4.68 -11.49 8.25
N ALA A 43 4.59 -11.75 9.55
CA ALA A 43 3.34 -11.68 10.30
C ALA A 43 2.74 -10.27 10.28
N LYS A 44 3.54 -9.22 10.55
CA LYS A 44 3.08 -7.82 10.45
C LYS A 44 2.59 -7.47 9.04
N ARG A 45 3.33 -7.85 8.00
CA ARG A 45 2.89 -7.61 6.61
C ARG A 45 1.59 -8.34 6.29
N TRP A 46 1.45 -9.59 6.74
CA TRP A 46 0.23 -10.37 6.55
C TRP A 46 -0.97 -9.73 7.27
N LEU A 47 -0.79 -9.28 8.52
CA LEU A 47 -1.81 -8.55 9.27
C LEU A 47 -2.21 -7.23 8.58
N ILE A 48 -1.23 -6.44 8.13
CA ILE A 48 -1.48 -5.19 7.38
C ILE A 48 -2.21 -5.47 6.07
N HIS A 49 -1.85 -6.55 5.36
CA HIS A 49 -2.49 -6.91 4.10
C HIS A 49 -3.97 -7.25 4.30
N ILE A 50 -4.30 -8.04 5.32
CA ILE A 50 -5.69 -8.42 5.64
C ILE A 50 -6.51 -7.18 6.00
N ASP A 51 -5.98 -6.32 6.86
CA ASP A 51 -6.66 -5.08 7.27
C ASP A 51 -6.87 -4.13 6.06
N ALA A 52 -5.89 -3.99 5.17
CA ALA A 52 -5.99 -3.17 3.98
C ALA A 52 -7.05 -3.69 2.99
N VAL A 53 -7.16 -5.01 2.81
CA VAL A 53 -8.17 -5.64 1.96
C VAL A 53 -9.57 -5.41 2.52
N GLN A 54 -9.77 -5.64 3.82
CA GLN A 54 -11.06 -5.42 4.47
C GLN A 54 -11.48 -3.94 4.40
N LYS A 55 -10.56 -3.02 4.73
CA LYS A 55 -10.80 -1.58 4.64
C LYS A 55 -11.11 -1.12 3.22
N ARG A 56 -10.46 -1.69 2.20
CA ARG A 56 -10.78 -1.40 0.80
C ARG A 56 -12.19 -1.86 0.45
N LYS A 57 -12.56 -3.08 0.85
CA LYS A 57 -13.91 -3.62 0.58
C LYS A 57 -14.98 -2.73 1.21
N LEU A 58 -14.84 -2.42 2.50
CA LEU A 58 -15.77 -1.54 3.22
C LEU A 58 -15.88 -0.15 2.57
N PHE A 59 -14.75 0.45 2.20
CA PHE A 59 -14.74 1.74 1.51
C PHE A 59 -15.54 1.68 0.20
N ARG A 60 -15.36 0.63 -0.60
CA ARG A 60 -16.08 0.47 -1.87
C ARG A 60 -17.58 0.32 -1.65
N GLU A 61 -17.99 -0.53 -0.71
CA GLU A 61 -19.40 -0.73 -0.37
C GLU A 61 -20.07 0.59 0.06
N GLN A 62 -19.40 1.36 0.94
CA GLN A 62 -19.88 2.68 1.36
C GLN A 62 -19.93 3.70 0.22
N ALA A 63 -18.94 3.68 -0.67
CA ALA A 63 -18.88 4.59 -1.81
C ALA A 63 -19.96 4.25 -2.86
N ASP A 64 -20.19 2.96 -3.13
CA ASP A 64 -21.28 2.49 -3.98
C ASP A 64 -22.63 2.92 -3.40
N GLU A 65 -22.85 2.74 -2.10
CA GLU A 65 -24.09 3.18 -1.43
C GLU A 65 -24.32 4.69 -1.58
N PHE A 66 -23.29 5.52 -1.34
CA PHE A 66 -23.42 6.97 -1.52
C PHE A 66 -23.67 7.35 -2.97
N LEU A 67 -23.09 6.64 -3.93
CA LEU A 67 -23.30 6.88 -5.35
C LEU A 67 -24.74 6.52 -5.74
N GLU A 68 -25.24 5.36 -5.33
CA GLU A 68 -26.62 4.91 -5.57
C GLU A 68 -27.67 5.86 -4.97
N GLN A 69 -27.39 6.38 -3.77
CA GLN A 69 -28.25 7.36 -3.10
C GLN A 69 -28.05 8.79 -3.63
N ASN A 70 -27.19 8.98 -4.64
CA ASN A 70 -26.81 10.29 -5.20
C ASN A 70 -26.30 11.29 -4.14
N LYS A 71 -25.69 10.80 -3.06
CA LYS A 71 -25.11 11.60 -1.98
C LYS A 71 -23.67 12.01 -2.32
N LEU A 72 -23.56 12.82 -3.38
CA LEU A 72 -22.27 13.15 -4.02
C LEU A 72 -21.28 13.89 -3.12
N ASP A 73 -21.75 14.71 -2.17
CA ASP A 73 -20.88 15.39 -1.21
C ASP A 73 -20.22 14.42 -0.22
N GLN A 74 -20.98 13.41 0.24
CA GLN A 74 -20.46 12.36 1.10
C GLN A 74 -19.48 11.47 0.34
N LEU A 75 -19.83 11.09 -0.90
CA LEU A 75 -18.94 10.33 -1.79
C LEU A 75 -17.61 11.04 -2.02
N GLN A 76 -17.65 12.34 -2.32
CA GLN A 76 -16.44 13.15 -2.49
C GLN A 76 -15.61 13.14 -1.21
N LYS A 77 -16.23 13.42 -0.05
CA LYS A 77 -15.54 13.50 1.24
C LYS A 77 -14.83 12.19 1.61
N ILE A 78 -15.52 11.05 1.52
CA ILE A 78 -14.90 9.76 1.86
C ILE A 78 -13.79 9.38 0.88
N SER A 79 -13.93 9.76 -0.39
CA SER A 79 -12.94 9.47 -1.42
C SER A 79 -11.68 10.33 -1.22
N GLU A 80 -11.83 11.61 -0.87
CA GLU A 80 -10.72 12.51 -0.51
C GLU A 80 -9.95 11.99 0.70
N GLN A 81 -10.65 11.61 1.77
CA GLN A 81 -10.03 10.99 2.95
C GLN A 81 -9.26 9.70 2.61
N ARG A 82 -9.81 8.90 1.69
CA ARG A 82 -9.16 7.68 1.22
C ARG A 82 -7.94 7.98 0.36
N VAL A 83 -7.96 9.04 -0.47
CA VAL A 83 -6.79 9.52 -1.22
C VAL A 83 -5.68 9.97 -0.28
N GLU A 84 -5.99 10.68 0.81
CA GLU A 84 -4.99 11.10 1.80
C GLU A 84 -4.29 9.90 2.47
N SER A 85 -5.06 8.86 2.81
CA SER A 85 -4.52 7.67 3.49
C SER A 85 -3.88 6.66 2.53
N TYR A 86 -4.39 6.56 1.31
CA TYR A 86 -4.00 5.58 0.30
C TYR A 86 -3.93 6.25 -1.08
N PRO A 87 -2.90 7.11 -1.33
CA PRO A 87 -2.84 7.94 -2.54
C PRO A 87 -2.70 7.13 -3.84
N ASN A 88 -2.25 5.87 -3.75
CA ASN A 88 -2.07 4.98 -4.90
C ASN A 88 -3.23 3.97 -5.07
N ASP A 89 -4.30 4.06 -4.28
CA ASP A 89 -5.47 3.17 -4.42
C ASP A 89 -6.35 3.62 -5.59
N THR A 90 -6.33 2.91 -6.71
CA THR A 90 -7.08 3.32 -7.91
C THR A 90 -8.57 3.53 -7.65
N TRP A 91 -9.15 2.77 -6.71
CA TRP A 91 -10.57 2.90 -6.35
C TRP A 91 -10.93 4.24 -5.72
N CYS A 92 -10.04 4.86 -4.93
CA CYS A 92 -10.35 6.15 -4.31
C CYS A 92 -10.42 7.26 -5.37
N HIS A 93 -9.53 7.22 -6.36
CA HIS A 93 -9.59 8.11 -7.51
C HIS A 93 -10.82 7.84 -8.39
N TRP A 94 -11.23 6.58 -8.55
CA TRP A 94 -12.45 6.24 -9.28
C TRP A 94 -13.71 6.90 -8.69
N TYR A 95 -13.97 6.67 -7.40
CA TYR A 95 -15.15 7.27 -6.76
C TYR A 95 -15.06 8.79 -6.66
N LEU A 96 -13.86 9.35 -6.49
CA LEU A 96 -13.66 10.79 -6.53
C LEU A 96 -13.97 11.38 -7.92
N ALA A 97 -13.53 10.69 -8.99
CA ALA A 97 -13.82 11.09 -10.36
C ALA A 97 -15.32 11.02 -10.67
N LEU A 98 -16.00 9.97 -10.22
CA LEU A 98 -17.46 9.86 -10.33
C LEU A 98 -18.19 10.96 -9.54
N ALA A 99 -17.76 11.25 -8.31
CA ALA A 99 -18.34 12.34 -7.53
C ALA A 99 -18.21 13.69 -8.27
N PHE A 100 -17.03 14.00 -8.82
CA PHE A 100 -16.85 15.21 -9.62
C PHE A 100 -17.67 15.20 -10.91
N TYR A 101 -17.75 14.06 -11.60
CA TYR A 101 -18.53 13.88 -12.80
C TYR A 101 -20.02 14.15 -12.52
N HIS A 102 -20.63 13.50 -11.54
CA HIS A 102 -22.04 13.71 -11.22
C HIS A 102 -22.34 15.12 -10.66
N LYS A 103 -21.36 15.78 -10.02
CA LYS A 103 -21.48 17.18 -9.56
C LYS A 103 -21.28 18.22 -10.67
N GLY A 104 -20.98 17.80 -11.89
CA GLY A 104 -20.71 18.72 -13.00
C GLY A 104 -19.35 19.42 -12.97
N ARG A 105 -18.44 18.95 -12.12
CA ARG A 105 -17.06 19.45 -12.03
C ARG A 105 -16.19 18.78 -13.09
N TRP A 106 -16.48 19.07 -14.36
CA TRP A 106 -15.93 18.35 -15.52
C TRP A 106 -14.40 18.38 -15.60
N HIS A 107 -13.78 19.52 -15.28
CA HIS A 107 -12.33 19.67 -15.31
C HIS A 107 -11.64 18.84 -14.22
N ASP A 108 -12.22 18.79 -13.02
CA ASP A 108 -11.69 18.00 -11.91
C ASP A 108 -11.86 16.51 -12.18
N ALA A 109 -13.04 16.10 -12.66
CA ALA A 109 -13.30 14.72 -13.07
C ALA A 109 -12.28 14.24 -14.11
N LYS A 110 -12.04 15.03 -15.16
CA LYS A 110 -11.05 14.72 -16.20
C LYS A 110 -9.64 14.53 -15.63
N ARG A 111 -9.20 15.42 -14.73
CA ARG A 111 -7.89 15.30 -14.08
C ARG A 111 -7.80 14.02 -13.26
N THR A 112 -8.82 13.72 -12.46
CA THR A 112 -8.83 12.51 -11.63
C THR A 112 -8.86 11.24 -12.47
N PHE A 113 -9.61 11.20 -13.57
CA PHE A 113 -9.58 10.10 -14.53
C PHE A 113 -8.20 9.90 -15.17
N GLN A 114 -7.46 10.98 -15.46
CA GLN A 114 -6.07 10.86 -15.93
C GLN A 114 -5.16 10.23 -14.88
N THR A 115 -5.33 10.57 -13.60
CA THR A 115 -4.59 9.94 -12.49
C THR A 115 -4.86 8.44 -12.43
N ILE A 116 -6.12 8.00 -12.61
CA ILE A 116 -6.48 6.57 -12.66
C ILE A 116 -5.68 5.85 -13.75
N LEU A 117 -5.57 6.44 -14.95
CA LEU A 117 -4.83 5.85 -16.07
C LEU A 117 -3.31 5.83 -15.85
N GLN A 118 -2.77 6.79 -15.08
CA GLN A 118 -1.37 6.80 -14.68
C GLN A 118 -1.06 5.73 -13.63
N LEU A 119 -1.95 5.55 -12.64
CA LEU A 119 -1.81 4.56 -11.58
C LEU A 119 -2.03 3.13 -12.09
N ASN A 120 -3.04 2.95 -12.92
CA ASN A 120 -3.40 1.65 -13.48
C ASN A 120 -3.93 1.77 -14.91
N PRO A 121 -3.07 1.55 -15.92
CA PRO A 121 -3.45 1.61 -17.33
C PRO A 121 -4.55 0.61 -17.75
N SER A 122 -4.80 -0.45 -16.98
CA SER A 122 -5.86 -1.43 -17.30
C SER A 122 -7.27 -0.85 -17.19
N TRP A 123 -7.41 0.31 -16.53
CA TRP A 123 -8.70 1.00 -16.36
C TRP A 123 -9.12 1.80 -17.59
N ARG A 124 -8.32 1.82 -18.66
CA ARG A 124 -8.59 2.59 -19.88
C ARG A 124 -9.99 2.34 -20.43
N GLU A 125 -10.38 1.08 -20.58
CA GLU A 125 -11.69 0.72 -21.11
C GLU A 125 -12.85 1.19 -20.21
N THR A 126 -12.66 1.14 -18.88
CA THR A 126 -13.64 1.62 -17.90
C THR A 126 -13.79 3.14 -17.89
N VAL A 127 -12.67 3.85 -18.05
CA VAL A 127 -12.60 5.32 -17.91
C VAL A 127 -12.94 6.04 -19.23
N ASN A 128 -12.62 5.44 -20.38
CA ASN A 128 -12.77 6.08 -21.69
C ASN A 128 -14.19 6.64 -21.95
N PRO A 129 -15.29 5.91 -21.69
CA PRO A 129 -16.63 6.45 -21.92
C PRO A 129 -16.90 7.75 -21.14
N TYR A 130 -16.42 7.84 -19.90
CA TYR A 130 -16.55 9.04 -19.08
C TYR A 130 -15.68 10.19 -19.61
N VAL A 131 -14.46 9.88 -20.04
CA VAL A 131 -13.55 10.89 -20.58
C VAL A 131 -14.09 11.46 -21.89
N GLU A 132 -14.63 10.62 -22.77
CA GLU A 132 -15.26 11.04 -24.03
C GLU A 132 -16.47 11.94 -23.78
N ASP A 133 -17.37 11.53 -22.89
CA ASP A 133 -18.53 12.34 -22.50
C ASP A 133 -18.11 13.68 -21.87
N LEU A 134 -17.08 13.67 -21.01
CA LEU A 134 -16.50 14.89 -20.44
C LEU A 134 -15.97 15.84 -21.52
N MET A 135 -15.32 15.35 -22.58
CA MET A 135 -14.85 16.20 -23.67
C MET A 135 -16.02 16.89 -24.39
N ASN A 136 -17.10 16.14 -24.63
CA ASN A 136 -18.32 16.69 -25.25
C ASN A 136 -18.93 17.77 -24.36
N LYS A 137 -19.09 17.51 -23.06
CA LYS A 137 -19.63 18.47 -22.09
C LYS A 137 -18.76 19.73 -21.98
N ILE A 138 -17.44 19.57 -21.90
CA ILE A 138 -16.50 20.71 -21.82
C ILE A 138 -16.52 21.53 -23.11
N SER A 139 -16.55 20.88 -24.28
CA SER A 139 -16.63 21.55 -25.57
C SER A 139 -17.93 22.33 -25.71
N ASN A 140 -19.07 21.72 -25.40
CA ASN A 140 -20.39 22.37 -25.45
C ASN A 140 -20.53 23.51 -24.43
N SER A 141 -19.80 23.44 -23.31
CA SER A 141 -19.74 24.52 -22.31
C SER A 141 -18.83 25.69 -22.73
N ARG A 142 -18.06 25.55 -23.82
CA ARG A 142 -17.22 26.61 -24.41
C ARG A 142 -17.63 26.88 -25.87
N PRO A 143 -18.83 27.43 -26.13
CA PRO A 143 -19.15 27.87 -27.48
C PRO A 143 -18.34 29.14 -27.79
N GLY A 144 -17.21 29.01 -28.49
CA GLY A 144 -16.53 30.12 -29.15
C GLY A 144 -15.19 30.57 -28.55
N LEU A 145 -14.11 29.92 -28.98
CA LEU A 145 -12.92 30.64 -29.47
C LEU A 145 -12.65 30.17 -30.90
N VAL A 146 -13.67 30.27 -31.75
CA VAL A 146 -13.50 30.27 -33.19
C VAL A 146 -13.10 31.71 -33.55
N LYS A 147 -11.86 31.89 -33.99
CA LYS A 147 -11.51 32.99 -34.88
C LYS A 147 -11.59 32.47 -36.31
#